data_AF-W1YPU4-F1
#
_entry.id   AF-W1YPU4-F1
#
_cell.length_a   1.000
_cell.length_b   1.000
_cell.length_c   1.000
_cell.angle_alpha   90.00
_cell.angle_beta   90.00
_cell.angle_gamma   90.00
#
_symmetry.space_group_name_H-M   'P 1'
#
loop_
_entity.id
_entity.type
_entity.pdbx_description
1 polymer ?
#
loop_
_entity_poly.entity_id
_entity_poly.type
_entity_poly.pdbx_seq_one_letter_code
_entity_poly.pdbx_strand_id
1 'polypeptide(L)' 'MAHTLYIVGIGPGNPDFVVPKGLNLIKHATVLVGSERSLEDFQEPGQITYPVTGKL' A
#
# COMPACT_ATOMS: atom_id res chain seq x y z
N MET A 1 -22.93 2.66 -0.36
CA MET A 1 -21.93 1.73 -0.92
C MET A 1 -21.01 1.28 0.20
N ALA A 2 -20.59 0.02 0.22
CA ALA A 2 -19.67 -0.47 1.23
C ALA A 2 -18.22 -0.16 0.83
N HIS A 3 -17.42 0.31 1.79
CA HIS A 3 -15.98 0.52 1.62
C HIS A 3 -15.23 -0.46 2.53
N THR A 4 -14.07 -0.92 2.07
CA THR A 4 -13.25 -1.88 2.82
C THR A 4 -11.86 -1.31 3.03
N LEU A 5 -11.38 -1.38 4.27
CA LEU A 5 -10.02 -1.03 4.64
C LEU A 5 -9.23 -2.31 4.92
N TYR A 6 -8.06 -2.44 4.32
CA TYR A 6 -7.10 -3.49 4.63
C TYR A 6 -5.83 -2.87 5.22
N ILE A 7 -5.32 -3.47 6.29
CA ILE A 7 -3.95 -3.23 6.75
C ILE A 7 -3.10 -4.37 6.22
N VAL A 8 -2.14 -4.05 5.36
CA VAL A 8 -1.26 -5.04 4.73
C VAL A 8 0.14 -4.93 5.34
N GLY A 9 0.64 -6.03 5.91
CA GLY A 9 2.03 -6.09 6.36
C GLY A 9 2.96 -6.29 5.16
N ILE A 10 3.90 -5.37 4.96
CA ILE A 10 4.89 -5.40 3.86
C ILE A 10 6.24 -6.03 4.25
N GLY A 11 6.32 -6.63 5.45
CA GLY A 11 7.57 -7.20 5.97
C GLY A 11 8.65 -6.13 6.16
N PRO A 12 9.92 -6.40 5.80
CA PRO A 12 11.03 -5.45 5.93
C PRO A 12 11.00 -4.32 4.89
N GLY A 13 10.01 -4.30 3.97
CA GLY A 13 9.79 -3.24 2.99
C GLY A 13 10.16 -3.60 1.56
N ASN A 14 10.95 -4.65 1.31
CA ASN A 14 11.17 -5.16 -0.05
C ASN A 14 9.94 -6.00 -0.50
N PRO A 15 9.36 -5.73 -1.69
CA PRO A 15 8.21 -6.48 -2.24
C PRO A 15 8.33 -8.01 -2.25
N ASP A 16 9.55 -8.54 -2.40
CA ASP A 16 9.81 -9.99 -2.45
C ASP A 16 9.47 -10.71 -1.13
N PHE A 17 9.37 -9.97 -0.02
CA PHE A 17 8.99 -10.49 1.30
C PHE A 17 7.48 -10.37 1.59
N VAL A 18 6.69 -9.83 0.67
CA VAL A 18 5.25 -9.67 0.85
C VAL A 18 4.54 -10.91 0.31
N VAL A 19 3.64 -11.46 1.11
CA VAL A 19 2.85 -12.63 0.68
C VAL A 19 1.97 -12.29 -0.53
N PRO A 20 1.70 -13.24 -1.45
CA PRO A 20 0.98 -12.97 -2.69
C PRO A 20 -0.39 -12.28 -2.50
N LYS A 21 -1.11 -12.61 -1.43
CA LYS A 21 -2.39 -11.96 -1.10
C LYS A 21 -2.22 -10.47 -0.79
N GLY A 22 -1.15 -10.10 -0.09
CA GLY A 22 -0.84 -8.70 0.25
C GLY A 22 -0.52 -7.89 -1.01
N LEU A 23 0.33 -8.44 -1.88
CA LEU A 23 0.65 -7.84 -3.18
C LEU A 23 -0.62 -7.63 -4.02
N ASN A 24 -1.51 -8.63 -4.08
CA ASN A 24 -2.75 -8.52 -4.84
C ASN A 24 -3.69 -7.45 -4.27
N LEU A 25 -3.79 -7.32 -2.94
CA LEU A 25 -4.60 -6.28 -2.30
C LEU A 25 -4.03 -4.88 -2.58
N ILE A 26 -2.70 -4.72 -2.47
CA ILE A 26 -2.02 -3.47 -2.76
C ILE A 26 -2.25 -3.06 -4.22
N LYS A 27 -2.01 -3.97 -5.17
CA LYS A 27 -2.14 -3.71 -6.62
C LYS A 27 -3.54 -3.23 -7.04
N HIS A 28 -4.59 -3.71 -6.39
CA HIS A 28 -5.98 -3.41 -6.76
C HIS A 28 -6.64 -2.38 -5.85
N ALA A 29 -5.91 -1.81 -4.89
CA ALA A 29 -6.46 -0.77 -4.03
C ALA A 29 -6.76 0.49 -4.83
N THR A 30 -7.93 1.10 -4.62
CA THR A 30 -8.23 2.44 -5.19
C THR A 30 -7.41 3.53 -4.51
N VAL A 31 -7.18 3.38 -3.20
CA VAL A 31 -6.40 4.29 -2.38
C VAL A 31 -5.31 3.51 -1.66
N LEU A 32 -4.05 3.94 -1.79
CA LEU A 32 -2.89 3.37 -1.12
C LEU A 32 -2.30 4.38 -0.13
N VAL A 33 -2.19 3.99 1.14
CA VAL A 33 -1.70 4.85 2.22
C VAL A 33 -0.50 4.17 2.87
N GLY A 34 0.62 4.89 3.03
CA GLY A 34 1.87 4.32 3.54
C GLY A 34 2.98 5.35 3.71
N SER A 35 4.18 4.90 4.08
CA SER A 35 5.36 5.77 4.06
C SER A 35 5.72 6.16 2.62
N GLU A 36 6.40 7.29 2.41
CA GLU A 36 6.82 7.72 1.06
C GLU A 36 7.61 6.62 0.33
N ARG A 37 8.61 6.02 1.00
CA ARG A 37 9.37 4.90 0.47
C ARG A 37 8.49 3.71 0.08
N SER A 38 7.54 3.33 0.93
CA SER A 38 6.63 2.23 0.62
C SER A 38 5.72 2.57 -0.56
N LEU A 39 5.31 3.82 -0.71
CA LEU A 39 4.49 4.20 -1.86
C LEU A 39 5.31 4.14 -3.17
N GLU A 40 6.58 4.55 -3.13
CA GLU A 40 7.50 4.41 -4.27
C GLU A 40 7.68 2.95 -4.71
N ASP A 41 7.88 2.04 -3.74
CA ASP A 41 8.14 0.62 -4.02
C ASP A 41 6.88 -0.14 -4.51
N PHE A 42 5.66 0.32 -4.17
CA PHE A 42 4.44 -0.50 -4.31
C PHE A 42 3.29 0.12 -5.12
N GLN A 43 3.33 1.42 -5.44
CA GLN A 43 2.23 2.05 -6.19
C GLN A 43 2.14 1.56 -7.63
N GLU A 44 0.91 1.50 -8.13
CA GLU A 44 0.59 1.16 -9.52
C GLU A 44 -0.11 2.36 -10.20
N PRO A 45 0.00 2.48 -11.54
CA PRO A 45 -0.70 3.53 -12.28
C PRO A 45 -2.21 3.53 -11.99
N GLY A 46 -2.76 4.71 -11.71
CA GLY A 46 -4.19 4.91 -11.47
C GLY A 46 -4.63 4.77 -10.01
N GLN A 47 -3.72 4.42 -9.09
CA GLN A 47 -4.01 4.48 -7.66
C GLN A 47 -3.90 5.91 -7.12
N ILE A 48 -4.75 6.26 -6.16
CA ILE A 48 -4.59 7.49 -5.38
C ILE A 48 -3.66 7.17 -4.21
N THR A 49 -2.55 7.89 -4.07
CA THR A 49 -1.58 7.68 -2.99
C THR A 49 -1.65 8.80 -1.94
N TYR A 50 -1.52 8.43 -0.66
CA TYR A 50 -1.41 9.38 0.45
C TYR A 50 -0.24 9.00 1.36
N PRO A 51 0.83 9.82 1.41
CA PRO A 51 1.93 9.57 2.33
C PRO A 51 1.53 9.87 3.77
N VAL A 52 1.86 8.97 4.68
CA VAL A 52 1.79 9.22 6.12
C VAL A 52 3.05 9.96 6.53
N THR A 53 2.90 11.23 6.91
CA THR A 53 4.00 12.05 7.43
C THR A 53 3.88 12.20 8.93
N GLY A 54 4.99 12.37 9.64
CA GLY A 54 5.02 12.46 11.12
C GLY A 54 4.37 13.71 11.73
N LYS A 55 3.65 14.51 10.93
CA LYS A 55 2.83 15.63 11.41
C LYS A 55 1.39 15.15 11.58
N LEU A 56 1.14 14.40 12.66
CA LEU A 56 -0.20 14.15 13.17
C LEU A 56 -0.53 15.17 14.26
#